data_AF-A0A965KSM1-F1
#
_entry.id   AF-A0A965KSM1-F1
#
_cell.length_a   1.000
_cell.length_b   1.000
_cell.length_c   1.000
_cell.angle_alpha   90.00
_cell.angle_beta   90.00
_cell.angle_gamma   90.00
#
_symmetry.space_group_name_H-M   'P 1'
#
loop_
_entity.id
_entity.type
_entity.pdbx_description
1 polymer ?
#
loop_
_entity_poly.entity_id
_entity_poly.type
_entity_poly.pdbx_seq_one_letter_code
_entity_poly.pdbx_strand_id
1 'polypeptide(L)'
;LPRVVELFEARHPRGSAFLARATGVVRIGEDDSKGLQVNVIDDSGAEVTTVLPMGSKLKVKDGDSVVAGQLLTDGPIDPKELLEISGIRDAQTYLVDEVQRVYRDQGVAIHDKHIELIIRQMTRRYIVQDPGETPFLPGERIDARILRETNDSLSKEGKRTAEGRPELMGITKAAISTDSWLSAASFQETTRVLTEAAIDGRSDSLIGLKENIIIGKVIPAGTGMDSYNLFGIDYPGYVRPQSHTTDGDEGLEVDESVFGTPSASSSSSADIADFQAVMGTGAGQSDAADANDAASDDA
;
A
#
# COMPACT_ATOMS: atom_id res chain seq x y z
N LEU A 1 8.51 23.93 4.09
CA LEU A 1 9.39 23.11 4.95
C LEU A 1 10.12 22.04 4.11
N PRO A 2 11.27 22.35 3.49
CA PRO A 2 11.96 21.41 2.59
C PRO A 2 12.38 20.09 3.27
N ARG A 3 12.82 20.17 4.53
CA ARG A 3 13.24 18.99 5.31
C ARG A 3 12.10 18.01 5.57
N VAL A 4 10.90 18.50 5.87
CA VAL A 4 9.72 17.63 6.07
C VAL A 4 9.35 16.91 4.78
N VAL A 5 9.43 17.59 3.64
CA VAL A 5 9.19 16.97 2.33
C VAL A 5 10.24 15.89 2.03
N GLU A 6 11.50 16.14 2.36
CA GLU A 6 12.59 15.16 2.20
C GLU A 6 12.32 13.87 3.00
N LEU A 7 11.86 14.01 4.25
CA LEU A 7 11.53 12.90 5.14
C LEU A 7 10.32 12.11 4.66
N PHE A 8 9.21 12.78 4.33
CA PHE A 8 8.01 12.11 3.84
C PHE A 8 8.18 11.50 2.46
N GLU A 9 9.11 11.99 1.63
CA GLU A 9 9.46 11.35 0.37
C GLU A 9 10.55 10.26 0.53
N ALA A 10 10.99 9.96 1.75
CA ALA A 10 12.06 8.99 2.04
C ALA A 10 13.28 9.18 1.13
N ARG A 11 13.68 10.45 0.93
CA ARG A 11 14.84 10.81 0.11
C ARG A 11 16.13 10.58 0.88
N HIS A 12 17.17 10.14 0.16
CA HIS A 12 18.50 10.00 0.74
C HIS A 12 19.10 11.39 1.00
N PRO A 13 19.47 11.73 2.25
CA PRO A 13 20.01 13.03 2.57
C PRO A 13 21.45 13.17 2.05
N ARG A 14 21.83 14.38 1.65
CA ARG A 14 23.22 14.66 1.25
C ARG A 14 24.13 14.67 2.48
N GLY A 15 25.24 13.96 2.41
CA GLY A 15 26.16 13.82 3.54
C GLY A 15 25.55 13.02 4.69
N SER A 16 24.83 11.95 4.35
CA SER A 16 24.27 11.01 5.31
C SER A 16 25.35 10.51 6.28
N ALA A 17 25.00 10.40 7.54
CA ALA A 17 25.87 9.84 8.55
C ALA A 17 25.95 8.31 8.40
N PHE A 18 27.14 7.78 8.66
CA PHE A 18 27.36 6.33 8.66
C PHE A 18 26.88 5.74 9.99
N LEU A 19 26.17 4.61 9.90
CA LEU A 19 25.65 3.88 11.04
C LEU A 19 26.47 2.63 11.33
N ALA A 20 26.52 2.23 12.60
CA ALA A 20 27.06 0.94 13.00
C ALA A 20 26.14 -0.17 12.49
N ARG A 21 26.67 -1.08 11.66
CA ARG A 21 25.90 -2.20 11.08
C ARG A 21 25.64 -3.34 12.06
N ALA A 22 26.45 -3.42 13.11
CA ALA A 22 26.36 -4.45 14.14
C ALA A 22 26.54 -3.81 15.53
N THR A 23 26.11 -4.53 16.55
CA THR A 23 26.39 -4.18 17.95
C THR A 23 27.73 -4.80 18.35
N GLY A 24 28.60 -4.02 19.00
CA GLY A 24 29.93 -4.50 19.36
C GLY A 24 30.89 -3.41 19.80
N VAL A 25 32.18 -3.74 19.84
CA VAL A 25 33.27 -2.80 20.16
C VAL A 25 33.88 -2.27 18.87
N VAL A 26 34.02 -0.95 18.79
CA VAL A 26 34.61 -0.26 17.65
C VAL A 26 36.13 -0.38 17.70
N ARG A 27 36.73 -0.80 16.58
CA ARG A 27 38.16 -0.66 16.29
C ARG A 27 38.36 0.25 15.08
N ILE A 28 39.09 1.33 15.28
CA ILE A 28 39.43 2.28 14.22
C ILE A 28 40.76 1.85 13.60
N GLY A 29 40.73 1.50 12.32
CA GLY A 29 41.91 1.17 11.54
C GLY A 29 42.69 2.40 11.08
N GLU A 30 43.79 2.17 10.36
CA GLU A 30 44.60 3.24 9.80
C GLU A 30 43.93 3.89 8.57
N ASP A 31 44.25 5.16 8.36
CA ASP A 31 43.86 5.94 7.18
C ASP A 31 44.60 5.41 5.95
N ASP A 32 43.89 4.67 5.08
CA ASP A 32 44.40 4.28 3.75
C ASP A 32 43.88 5.25 2.68
N SER A 33 44.51 5.23 1.50
CA SER A 33 44.10 5.90 0.27
C SER A 33 42.62 5.74 -0.11
N LYS A 34 41.94 4.71 0.42
CA LYS A 34 40.53 4.39 0.18
C LYS A 34 39.56 4.96 1.22
N GLY A 35 40.03 5.43 2.37
CA GLY A 35 39.18 5.85 3.49
C GLY A 35 39.63 5.32 4.84
N LEU A 36 38.99 5.82 5.90
CA LEU A 36 39.18 5.35 7.27
C LEU A 36 38.35 4.09 7.49
N GLN A 37 38.99 2.99 7.88
CA GLN A 37 38.29 1.73 8.16
C GLN A 37 37.82 1.70 9.62
N VAL A 38 36.53 1.46 9.82
CA VAL A 38 35.94 1.28 11.15
C VAL A 38 35.36 -0.12 11.23
N ASN A 39 35.95 -0.95 12.09
CA ASN A 39 35.52 -2.32 12.34
C ASN A 39 34.68 -2.36 13.60
N VAL A 40 33.48 -2.94 13.52
CA VAL A 40 32.69 -3.24 14.71
C VAL A 40 32.78 -4.74 14.97
N ILE A 41 33.29 -5.11 16.14
CA ILE A 41 33.54 -6.49 16.54
C ILE A 41 32.45 -6.90 17.50
N ASP A 42 31.64 -7.87 17.10
CA ASP A 42 30.59 -8.40 17.94
C ASP A 42 31.12 -9.35 19.03
N ASP A 43 30.25 -9.75 19.94
CA ASP A 43 30.60 -10.68 21.04
C ASP A 43 31.01 -12.07 20.54
N SER A 44 30.67 -12.42 19.29
CA SER A 44 31.02 -13.70 18.65
C SER A 44 32.38 -13.66 17.94
N GLY A 45 33.00 -12.49 17.85
CA GLY A 45 34.25 -12.24 17.14
C GLY A 45 34.08 -12.00 15.64
N ALA A 46 32.85 -11.84 15.14
CA ALA A 46 32.63 -11.40 13.76
C ALA A 46 32.90 -9.90 13.65
N GLU A 47 33.72 -9.53 12.66
CA GLU A 47 34.08 -8.15 12.40
C GLU A 47 33.28 -7.62 11.20
N VAL A 48 32.52 -6.54 11.41
CA VAL A 48 31.82 -5.83 10.34
C VAL A 48 32.57 -4.55 10.02
N THR A 49 33.30 -4.57 8.90
CA THR A 49 34.08 -3.42 8.41
C THR A 49 33.20 -2.43 7.66
N THR A 50 33.27 -1.16 8.04
CA THR A 50 32.67 -0.03 7.33
C THR A 50 33.78 0.94 6.93
N VAL A 51 33.84 1.31 5.65
CA VAL A 51 34.83 2.27 5.14
C VAL A 51 34.22 3.66 5.09
N LEU A 52 34.81 4.60 5.82
CA LEU A 52 34.38 5.98 5.89
C LEU A 52 35.22 6.86 4.95
N PRO A 53 34.63 7.85 4.26
CA PRO A 53 35.38 8.82 3.49
C PRO A 53 36.42 9.57 4.35
N MET A 54 37.56 9.90 3.76
CA MET A 54 38.61 10.67 4.45
C MET A 54 38.07 12.03 4.93
N GLY A 55 38.41 12.40 6.17
CA GLY A 55 37.94 13.65 6.79
C GLY A 55 36.54 13.59 7.40
N SER A 56 35.92 12.40 7.46
CA SER A 56 34.65 12.21 8.18
C SER A 56 34.83 12.52 9.68
N LYS A 57 33.93 13.33 10.24
CA LYS A 57 33.94 13.65 11.68
C LYS A 57 33.33 12.47 12.45
N LEU A 58 34.18 11.67 13.08
CA LEU A 58 33.77 10.58 13.93
C LEU A 58 33.10 11.07 15.22
N LYS A 59 32.03 10.39 15.61
CA LYS A 59 31.31 10.58 16.88
C LYS A 59 31.73 9.58 17.95
N VAL A 60 32.36 8.48 17.54
CA VAL A 60 32.82 7.37 18.39
C VAL A 60 34.34 7.36 18.50
N LYS A 61 34.87 6.79 19.58
CA LYS A 61 36.30 6.57 19.82
C LYS A 61 36.67 5.11 19.66
N ASP A 62 37.96 4.86 19.49
CA ASP A 62 38.51 3.51 19.48
C ASP A 62 38.27 2.83 20.84
N GLY A 63 37.72 1.61 20.81
CA GLY A 63 37.31 0.87 22.00
C GLY A 63 35.92 1.20 22.55
N ASP A 64 35.16 2.12 21.94
CA ASP A 64 33.79 2.39 22.36
C ASP A 64 32.86 1.22 22.01
N SER A 65 31.89 0.94 22.89
CA SER A 65 30.80 0.01 22.60
C SER A 65 29.67 0.73 21.89
N VAL A 66 29.21 0.18 20.76
CA VAL A 66 28.14 0.72 19.93
C VAL A 66 27.04 -0.30 19.70
N VAL A 67 25.82 0.20 19.52
CA VAL A 67 24.65 -0.61 19.13
C VAL A 67 24.39 -0.48 17.64
N ALA A 68 23.87 -1.54 17.00
CA ALA A 68 23.43 -1.48 15.61
C ALA A 68 22.45 -0.31 15.37
N GLY A 69 22.74 0.51 14.36
CA GLY A 69 22.02 1.76 14.05
C GLY A 69 22.57 3.01 14.71
N GLN A 70 23.59 2.89 15.58
CA GLN A 70 24.21 4.06 16.21
C GLN A 70 25.07 4.84 15.22
N LEU A 71 25.03 6.17 15.31
CA LEU A 71 25.84 7.09 14.51
C LEU A 71 27.35 6.91 14.76
N LEU A 72 28.09 6.54 13.71
CA LEU A 72 29.55 6.53 13.69
C LEU A 72 30.13 7.90 13.33
N THR A 73 29.46 8.63 12.43
CA THR A 73 29.84 9.97 11.99
C THR A 73 28.76 11.00 12.30
N ASP A 74 29.12 12.29 12.25
CA ASP A 74 28.14 13.37 12.27
C ASP A 74 27.36 13.46 10.94
N GLY A 75 26.12 13.95 11.00
CA GLY A 75 25.24 14.11 9.82
C GLY A 75 23.82 13.55 10.00
N PRO A 76 22.93 13.80 9.02
CA PRO A 76 21.57 13.26 9.01
C PRO A 76 21.57 11.75 8.77
N ILE A 77 20.68 11.02 9.44
CA ILE A 77 20.49 9.58 9.22
C ILE A 77 19.64 9.36 7.98
N ASP A 78 20.03 8.40 7.12
CA ASP A 78 19.16 7.88 6.06
C ASP A 78 18.12 6.92 6.66
N PRO A 79 16.81 7.24 6.58
CA PRO A 79 15.76 6.34 7.07
C PRO A 79 15.78 4.93 6.46
N LYS A 80 16.25 4.78 5.21
CA LYS A 80 16.28 3.47 4.54
C LYS A 80 17.38 2.57 5.09
N GLU A 81 18.57 3.12 5.30
CA GLU A 81 19.66 2.40 5.94
C GLU A 81 19.32 2.05 7.40
N LEU A 82 18.70 2.98 8.12
CA LEU A 82 18.22 2.73 9.48
C LEU A 82 17.18 1.59 9.54
N LEU A 83 16.25 1.54 8.56
CA LEU A 83 15.28 0.45 8.45
C LEU A 83 15.96 -0.91 8.23
N GLU A 84 17.02 -0.96 7.42
CA GLU A 84 17.74 -2.20 7.14
C GLU A 84 18.53 -2.71 8.35
N ILE A 85 19.11 -1.80 9.14
CA ILE A 85 19.99 -2.15 10.26
C ILE A 85 19.20 -2.40 11.56
N SER A 86 18.33 -1.46 11.94
CA SER A 86 17.65 -1.44 13.24
C SER A 86 16.20 -1.94 13.15
N GLY A 87 15.66 -2.03 11.93
CA GLY A 87 14.31 -2.53 11.69
C GLY A 87 13.21 -1.47 11.70
N ILE A 88 11.97 -1.92 11.51
CA ILE A 88 10.83 -1.04 11.22
C ILE A 88 10.48 -0.09 12.35
N ARG A 89 10.51 -0.54 13.61
CA ARG A 89 10.11 0.30 14.76
C ARG A 89 11.06 1.46 14.97
N ASP A 90 12.36 1.21 14.86
CA ASP A 90 13.38 2.23 15.08
C ASP A 90 13.36 3.26 13.95
N ALA A 91 13.18 2.81 12.70
CA ALA A 91 12.97 3.70 11.56
C ALA A 91 11.71 4.56 11.69
N GLN A 92 10.59 3.98 12.14
CA GLN A 92 9.34 4.72 12.36
C GLN A 92 9.50 5.77 13.48
N THR A 93 10.12 5.39 14.60
CA THR A 93 10.36 6.30 15.74
C THR A 93 11.26 7.46 15.32
N TYR A 94 12.36 7.17 14.62
CA TYR A 94 13.24 8.18 14.07
C TYR A 94 12.51 9.18 13.16
N LEU A 95 11.67 8.67 12.25
CA LEU A 95 10.90 9.54 11.35
C LEU A 95 9.90 10.43 12.10
N VAL A 96 9.21 9.90 13.12
CA VAL A 96 8.30 10.70 13.96
C VAL A 96 9.08 11.81 14.66
N ASP A 97 10.18 11.47 15.34
CA ASP A 97 10.98 12.42 16.12
C ASP A 97 11.60 13.51 15.22
N GLU A 98 12.11 13.12 14.06
CA GLU A 98 12.75 14.03 13.11
C GLU A 98 11.75 15.02 12.51
N VAL A 99 10.56 14.55 12.10
CA VAL A 99 9.49 15.42 11.58
C VAL A 99 8.98 16.34 12.69
N GLN A 100 8.75 15.79 13.88
CA GLN A 100 8.24 16.52 15.03
C GLN A 100 9.22 17.60 15.49
N ARG A 101 10.53 17.33 15.46
CA ARG A 101 11.56 18.34 15.76
C ARG A 101 11.45 19.54 14.81
N VAL A 102 11.32 19.29 13.51
CA VAL A 102 11.21 20.38 12.51
C VAL A 102 9.93 21.22 12.74
N TYR A 103 8.80 20.61 13.12
CA TYR A 103 7.59 21.36 13.44
C TYR A 103 7.70 22.17 14.74
N ARG A 104 8.32 21.57 15.79
CA ARG A 104 8.58 22.26 17.06
C ARG A 104 9.52 23.45 16.87
N ASP A 105 10.56 23.31 16.05
CA ASP A 105 11.49 24.40 15.71
C ASP A 105 10.77 25.58 15.01
N GLN A 106 9.65 25.30 14.32
CA GLN A 106 8.78 26.32 13.73
C GLN A 106 7.68 26.84 14.66
N GLY A 107 7.64 26.35 15.91
CA GLY A 107 6.62 26.72 16.89
C GLY A 107 5.22 26.14 16.61
N VAL A 108 5.11 25.13 15.74
CA VAL A 108 3.83 24.49 15.41
C VAL A 108 3.69 23.20 16.22
N ALA A 109 2.64 23.13 17.05
CA ALA A 109 2.32 21.94 17.81
C ALA A 109 1.46 20.98 16.96
N ILE A 110 1.97 19.77 16.70
CA ILE A 110 1.26 18.67 16.03
C ILE A 110 1.33 17.45 16.93
N HIS A 111 0.22 16.70 17.05
CA HIS A 111 0.22 15.45 17.80
C HIS A 111 0.85 14.32 16.98
N ASP A 112 1.73 13.56 17.61
CA ASP A 112 2.51 12.46 17.00
C ASP A 112 1.64 11.44 16.23
N LYS A 113 0.42 11.15 16.71
CA LYS A 113 -0.56 10.27 16.04
C LYS A 113 -0.76 10.58 14.55
N HIS A 114 -0.73 11.85 14.15
CA HIS A 114 -0.93 12.23 12.75
C HIS A 114 0.28 11.87 11.90
N ILE A 115 1.47 12.02 12.47
CA ILE A 115 2.74 11.71 11.81
C ILE A 115 2.90 10.18 11.72
N GLU A 116 2.59 9.46 12.80
CA GLU A 116 2.58 8.00 12.84
C GLU A 116 1.64 7.39 11.80
N LEU A 117 0.44 7.95 11.62
CA LEU A 117 -0.50 7.48 10.60
C LEU A 117 0.07 7.59 9.18
N ILE A 118 0.81 8.66 8.89
CA ILE A 118 1.47 8.84 7.59
C ILE A 118 2.64 7.84 7.44
N ILE A 119 3.49 7.74 8.46
CA ILE A 119 4.65 6.84 8.44
C ILE A 119 4.23 5.36 8.34
N ARG A 120 3.09 4.99 8.94
CA ARG A 120 2.48 3.67 8.78
C ARG A 120 2.17 3.37 7.31
N GLN A 121 1.70 4.36 6.55
CA GLN A 121 1.46 4.18 5.11
C GLN A 121 2.77 4.06 4.33
N MET A 122 3.81 4.80 4.72
CA MET A 122 5.14 4.72 4.11
C MET A 122 5.83 3.36 4.30
N THR A 123 5.47 2.62 5.36
CA THR A 123 6.07 1.32 5.73
C THR A 123 5.10 0.14 5.55
N ARG A 124 4.01 0.33 4.81
CA ARG A 124 2.94 -0.65 4.61
C ARG A 124 3.36 -1.87 3.76
N ARG A 125 4.38 -1.73 2.91
CA ARG A 125 4.76 -2.74 1.90
C ARG A 125 6.01 -3.51 2.31
N TYR A 126 6.05 -4.77 1.90
CA TYR A 126 7.19 -5.68 2.05
C TYR A 126 7.61 -6.19 0.67
N ILE A 127 8.91 -6.30 0.45
CA ILE A 127 9.50 -6.97 -0.72
C ILE A 127 9.77 -8.42 -0.34
N VAL A 128 9.19 -9.36 -1.08
CA VAL A 128 9.43 -10.80 -0.89
C VAL A 128 10.86 -11.13 -1.30
N GLN A 129 11.61 -11.79 -0.42
CA GLN A 129 12.96 -12.29 -0.69
C GLN A 129 12.89 -13.77 -1.07
N ASP A 130 12.33 -14.59 -0.18
CA ASP A 130 12.06 -16.01 -0.42
C ASP A 130 10.54 -16.23 -0.34
N PRO A 131 9.88 -16.65 -1.43
CA PRO A 131 8.45 -16.93 -1.41
C PRO A 131 8.08 -18.20 -0.62
N GLY A 132 9.02 -19.09 -0.32
CA GLY A 132 8.72 -20.34 0.39
C GLY A 132 7.75 -21.22 -0.40
N GLU A 133 6.57 -21.49 0.16
CA GLU A 133 5.45 -22.18 -0.49
C GLU A 133 4.22 -21.27 -0.70
N THR A 134 4.40 -19.95 -0.60
CA THR A 134 3.36 -18.97 -0.93
C THR A 134 3.19 -18.82 -2.45
N PRO A 135 2.06 -18.27 -2.92
CA PRO A 135 1.89 -17.91 -4.32
C PRO A 135 2.67 -16.64 -4.74
N PHE A 136 3.44 -16.03 -3.84
CA PHE A 136 4.15 -14.79 -4.13
C PHE A 136 5.36 -15.01 -5.03
N LEU A 137 5.75 -13.97 -5.75
CA LEU A 137 6.96 -13.98 -6.57
C LEU A 137 8.15 -13.32 -5.83
N PRO A 138 9.38 -13.82 -6.02
CA PRO A 138 10.57 -13.13 -5.52
C PRO A 138 10.66 -11.71 -6.07
N GLY A 139 10.85 -10.72 -5.19
CA GLY A 139 10.90 -9.30 -5.54
C GLY A 139 9.53 -8.61 -5.63
N GLU A 140 8.43 -9.34 -5.48
CA GLU A 140 7.08 -8.76 -5.45
C GLU A 140 6.87 -7.88 -4.22
N ARG A 141 6.15 -6.76 -4.41
CA ARG A 141 5.76 -5.85 -3.33
C ARG A 141 4.36 -6.18 -2.85
N ILE A 142 4.27 -6.76 -1.66
CA ILE A 142 3.01 -7.17 -1.07
C ILE A 142 2.68 -6.31 0.15
N ASP A 143 1.40 -6.25 0.49
CA ASP A 143 0.94 -5.60 1.71
C ASP A 143 1.38 -6.38 2.95
N ALA A 144 1.83 -5.69 4.00
CA ALA A 144 2.22 -6.30 5.26
C ALA A 144 1.11 -7.17 5.90
N ARG A 145 -0.16 -6.77 5.74
CA ARG A 145 -1.33 -7.51 6.20
C ARG A 145 -1.51 -8.80 5.42
N ILE A 146 -1.48 -8.74 4.09
CA ILE A 146 -1.64 -9.92 3.22
C ILE A 146 -0.51 -10.92 3.49
N LEU A 147 0.74 -10.44 3.54
CA LEU A 147 1.90 -11.28 3.87
C LEU A 147 1.71 -11.99 5.21
N ARG A 148 1.29 -11.25 6.25
CA ARG A 148 1.05 -11.80 7.58
C ARG A 148 -0.06 -12.84 7.57
N GLU A 149 -1.21 -12.53 6.98
CA GLU A 149 -2.37 -13.44 6.93
C GLU A 149 -2.05 -14.74 6.15
N THR A 150 -1.33 -14.64 5.03
CA THR A 150 -0.88 -15.81 4.26
C THR A 150 0.13 -16.64 5.04
N ASN A 151 1.12 -16.01 5.68
CA ASN A 151 2.11 -16.71 6.49
C ASN A 151 1.50 -17.37 7.72
N ASP A 152 0.56 -16.71 8.39
CA ASP A 152 -0.16 -17.28 9.53
C ASP A 152 -0.98 -18.51 9.13
N SER A 153 -1.53 -18.52 7.93
CA SER A 153 -2.28 -19.65 7.38
C SER A 153 -1.37 -20.83 7.05
N LEU A 154 -0.25 -20.58 6.35
CA LEU A 154 0.73 -21.63 6.00
C LEU A 154 1.45 -22.20 7.22
N SER A 155 1.74 -21.36 8.22
CA SER A 155 2.36 -21.78 9.48
C SER A 155 1.47 -22.78 10.23
N LYS A 156 0.15 -22.57 10.23
CA LYS A 156 -0.82 -23.53 10.79
C LYS A 156 -0.85 -24.86 10.04
N GLU A 157 -0.57 -24.84 8.75
CA GLU A 157 -0.45 -26.03 7.91
C GLU A 157 0.94 -26.71 7.99
N GLY A 158 1.90 -26.10 8.71
CA GLY A 158 3.27 -26.60 8.82
C GLY A 158 4.12 -26.43 7.56
N LYS A 159 3.70 -25.56 6.62
CA LYS A 159 4.40 -25.27 5.37
C LYS A 159 5.43 -24.15 5.54
N ARG A 160 6.35 -24.03 4.58
CA ARG A 160 7.34 -22.95 4.58
C ARG A 160 6.68 -21.60 4.23
N THR A 161 6.77 -20.66 5.15
CA THR A 161 6.27 -19.28 5.00
C THR A 161 7.17 -18.45 4.08
N ALA A 162 6.64 -17.36 3.52
CA ALA A 162 7.45 -16.40 2.79
C ALA A 162 8.25 -15.49 3.73
N GLU A 163 9.49 -15.21 3.35
CA GLU A 163 10.35 -14.21 3.97
C GLU A 163 10.31 -12.93 3.14
N GLY A 164 10.02 -11.81 3.81
CA GLY A 164 9.98 -10.49 3.19
C GLY A 164 10.71 -9.45 4.03
N ARG A 165 11.28 -8.45 3.36
CA ARG A 165 11.89 -7.28 4.01
C ARG A 165 10.95 -6.08 3.91
N PRO A 166 10.77 -5.29 4.98
CA PRO A 166 9.99 -4.07 4.90
C PRO A 166 10.63 -3.09 3.89
N GLU A 167 9.81 -2.40 3.11
CA GLU A 167 10.27 -1.32 2.21
C GLU A 167 9.73 0.01 2.71
N LEU A 168 10.63 0.98 2.94
CA LEU A 168 10.24 2.36 3.20
C LEU A 168 10.03 3.09 1.86
N MET A 169 8.81 3.54 1.63
CA MET A 169 8.40 4.27 0.44
C MET A 169 8.05 5.72 0.77
N GLY A 170 8.45 6.66 -0.08
CA GLY A 170 7.97 8.03 0.00
C GLY A 170 6.45 8.10 -0.22
N ILE A 171 5.79 9.11 0.35
CA ILE A 171 4.33 9.27 0.26
C ILE A 171 3.80 9.25 -1.17
N THR A 172 4.52 9.86 -2.12
CA THR A 172 4.13 9.86 -3.54
C THR A 172 4.18 8.45 -4.13
N LYS A 173 5.28 7.72 -3.88
CA LYS A 173 5.44 6.33 -4.36
C LYS A 173 4.43 5.38 -3.70
N ALA A 174 4.17 5.56 -2.40
CA ALA A 174 3.19 4.79 -1.64
C ALA A 174 1.76 5.03 -2.15
N ALA A 175 1.42 6.27 -2.52
CA ALA A 175 0.11 6.63 -3.05
C ALA A 175 -0.16 6.12 -4.49
N ILE A 176 0.88 5.95 -5.31
CA ILE A 176 0.76 5.30 -6.63
C ILE A 176 0.63 3.78 -6.48
N SER A 177 1.27 3.21 -5.44
CA SER A 177 1.30 1.77 -5.18
C SER A 177 0.08 1.29 -4.38
N THR A 178 -1.08 1.93 -4.53
CA THR A 178 -2.34 1.48 -3.91
C THR A 178 -2.94 0.32 -4.67
N ASP A 179 -3.76 -0.49 -3.99
CA ASP A 179 -4.41 -1.66 -4.60
C ASP A 179 -5.48 -1.26 -5.64
N SER A 180 -6.13 -0.11 -5.43
CA SER A 180 -7.03 0.49 -6.41
C SER A 180 -6.23 1.20 -7.51
N TRP A 181 -6.37 0.72 -8.74
CA TRP A 181 -5.81 1.38 -9.91
C TRP A 181 -6.56 2.68 -10.23
N LEU A 182 -7.85 2.77 -9.93
CA LEU A 182 -8.65 3.97 -10.18
C LEU A 182 -8.21 5.11 -9.25
N SER A 183 -7.98 4.80 -7.97
CA SER A 183 -7.42 5.73 -7.00
C SER A 183 -5.99 6.12 -7.37
N ALA A 184 -5.13 5.16 -7.76
CA ALA A 184 -3.76 5.45 -8.19
C ALA A 184 -3.73 6.38 -9.41
N ALA A 185 -4.54 6.09 -10.44
CA ALA A 185 -4.63 6.90 -11.65
C ALA A 185 -5.13 8.32 -11.36
N SER A 186 -6.01 8.50 -10.37
CA SER A 186 -6.48 9.84 -9.97
C SER A 186 -5.40 10.72 -9.34
N PHE A 187 -4.29 10.13 -8.87
CA PHE A 187 -3.23 10.86 -8.20
C PHE A 187 -2.17 11.38 -9.19
N GLN A 188 -1.42 10.49 -9.84
CA GLN A 188 -0.34 10.79 -10.79
C GLN A 188 -0.13 9.64 -11.78
N GLU A 189 0.71 9.84 -12.80
CA GLU A 189 1.10 8.81 -13.77
C GLU A 189 -0.07 8.08 -14.48
N THR A 190 -1.18 8.80 -14.73
CA THR A 190 -2.45 8.28 -15.28
C THR A 190 -2.26 7.29 -16.43
N THR A 191 -1.51 7.67 -17.47
CA THR A 191 -1.28 6.85 -18.66
C THR A 191 -0.61 5.52 -18.33
N ARG A 192 0.39 5.53 -17.44
CA ARG A 192 1.12 4.33 -17.04
C ARG A 192 0.23 3.39 -16.24
N VAL A 193 -0.46 3.92 -15.23
CA VAL A 193 -1.33 3.14 -14.34
C VAL A 193 -2.47 2.48 -15.11
N LEU A 194 -3.13 3.21 -16.01
CA LEU A 194 -4.22 2.66 -16.83
C LEU A 194 -3.73 1.60 -17.82
N THR A 195 -2.55 1.80 -18.41
CA THR A 195 -1.98 0.83 -19.36
C THR A 195 -1.62 -0.47 -18.65
N GLU A 196 -0.97 -0.40 -17.48
CA GLU A 196 -0.62 -1.57 -16.68
C GLU A 196 -1.87 -2.32 -16.21
N ALA A 197 -2.88 -1.60 -15.68
CA ALA A 197 -4.15 -2.19 -15.28
C ALA A 197 -4.89 -2.87 -16.45
N ALA A 198 -4.82 -2.30 -17.65
CA ALA A 198 -5.44 -2.87 -18.85
C ALA A 198 -4.71 -4.13 -19.34
N ILE A 199 -3.38 -4.14 -19.32
CA ILE A 199 -2.57 -5.30 -19.69
C ILE A 199 -2.82 -6.47 -18.73
N ASP A 200 -2.88 -6.17 -17.44
CA ASP A 200 -3.08 -7.17 -16.38
C ASP A 200 -4.57 -7.57 -16.21
N GLY A 201 -5.50 -6.87 -16.86
CA GLY A 201 -6.94 -7.08 -16.70
C GLY A 201 -7.44 -6.85 -15.27
N ARG A 202 -6.86 -5.89 -14.54
CA ARG A 202 -7.18 -5.65 -13.12
C ARG A 202 -8.61 -5.11 -12.95
N SER A 203 -9.31 -5.65 -11.97
CA SER A 203 -10.61 -5.14 -11.52
C SER A 203 -10.45 -4.35 -10.21
N ASP A 204 -11.25 -3.30 -10.04
CA ASP A 204 -11.24 -2.47 -8.83
C ASP A 204 -12.44 -2.83 -7.94
N SER A 205 -12.20 -3.06 -6.66
CA SER A 205 -13.25 -3.45 -5.70
C SER A 205 -13.99 -2.25 -5.10
N LEU A 206 -13.55 -1.01 -5.36
CA LEU A 206 -14.22 0.21 -4.91
C LEU A 206 -14.43 0.27 -3.38
N ILE A 207 -13.45 -0.21 -2.60
CA ILE A 207 -13.49 -0.22 -1.14
C ILE A 207 -12.87 1.07 -0.56
N GLY A 208 -12.17 1.85 -1.39
CA GLY A 208 -11.51 3.09 -1.00
C GLY A 208 -12.42 4.32 -1.06
N LEU A 209 -11.97 5.39 -0.40
CA LEU A 209 -12.71 6.65 -0.38
C LEU A 209 -12.72 7.32 -1.76
N LYS A 210 -11.56 7.34 -2.45
CA LYS A 210 -11.41 8.06 -3.73
C LYS A 210 -12.23 7.42 -4.84
N GLU A 211 -12.22 6.09 -4.95
CA GLU A 211 -12.97 5.38 -5.98
C GLU A 211 -14.47 5.68 -5.90
N ASN A 212 -15.04 5.60 -4.69
CA ASN A 212 -16.46 5.86 -4.49
C ASN A 212 -16.84 7.32 -4.79
N ILE A 213 -15.97 8.28 -4.42
CA ILE A 213 -16.17 9.70 -4.77
C ILE A 213 -16.17 9.89 -6.28
N ILE A 214 -15.22 9.29 -7.01
CA ILE A 214 -15.10 9.42 -8.47
C ILE A 214 -16.35 8.87 -9.17
N ILE A 215 -16.92 7.78 -8.67
CA ILE A 215 -18.11 7.13 -9.25
C ILE A 215 -19.41 7.78 -8.80
N GLY A 216 -19.40 8.54 -7.69
CA GLY A 216 -20.59 9.15 -7.10
C GLY A 216 -21.38 8.22 -6.16
N LYS A 217 -20.71 7.23 -5.57
CA LYS A 217 -21.26 6.36 -4.51
C LYS A 217 -20.95 6.93 -3.12
N VAL A 218 -21.75 6.55 -2.13
CA VAL A 218 -21.51 6.86 -0.72
C VAL A 218 -20.12 6.34 -0.31
N ILE A 219 -19.36 7.08 0.50
CA ILE A 219 -18.02 6.65 0.92
C ILE A 219 -18.08 5.67 2.11
N PRO A 220 -17.11 4.74 2.24
CA PRO A 220 -17.02 3.81 3.36
C PRO A 220 -16.39 4.46 4.60
N ALA A 221 -16.91 5.62 5.00
CA ALA A 221 -16.47 6.36 6.18
C ALA A 221 -17.61 7.23 6.73
N GLY A 222 -17.59 7.49 8.05
CA GLY A 222 -18.63 8.29 8.70
C GLY A 222 -20.01 7.63 8.58
N THR A 223 -21.02 8.41 8.18
CA THR A 223 -22.41 7.93 7.99
C THR A 223 -22.54 6.87 6.90
N GLY A 224 -21.63 6.83 5.94
CA GLY A 224 -21.64 5.81 4.89
C GLY A 224 -21.21 4.43 5.37
N MET A 225 -20.53 4.33 6.52
CA MET A 225 -20.00 3.06 7.02
C MET A 225 -21.10 2.03 7.30
N ASP A 226 -22.31 2.45 7.64
CA ASP A 226 -23.43 1.55 7.88
C ASP A 226 -23.82 0.77 6.63
N SER A 227 -23.85 1.41 5.45
CA SER A 227 -24.15 0.74 4.19
C SER A 227 -23.09 -0.31 3.79
N TYR A 228 -21.82 -0.10 4.18
CA TYR A 228 -20.72 -1.05 3.90
C TYR A 228 -20.62 -2.16 4.94
N ASN A 229 -21.06 -1.91 6.17
CA ASN A 229 -21.15 -2.92 7.22
C ASN A 229 -22.43 -3.76 7.12
N LEU A 230 -23.36 -3.41 6.22
CA LEU A 230 -24.67 -4.06 6.09
C LEU A 230 -24.62 -5.45 5.45
N PHE A 231 -23.44 -5.92 5.01
CA PHE A 231 -23.22 -7.34 4.72
C PHE A 231 -23.05 -8.11 6.04
N GLY A 232 -24.11 -8.13 6.85
CA GLY A 232 -24.21 -8.87 8.08
C GLY A 232 -24.38 -10.36 7.79
N ILE A 233 -23.56 -11.17 8.44
CA ILE A 233 -23.79 -12.61 8.57
C ILE A 233 -25.15 -12.77 9.27
N ASP A 234 -26.13 -13.34 8.57
CA ASP A 234 -27.41 -13.70 9.19
C ASP A 234 -27.18 -14.89 10.12
N TYR A 235 -26.88 -14.59 11.38
CA TYR A 235 -26.73 -15.58 12.44
C TYR A 235 -27.86 -15.40 13.46
N PRO A 236 -28.68 -16.43 13.72
CA PRO A 236 -29.79 -16.31 14.66
C PRO A 236 -29.27 -15.97 16.05
N GLY A 237 -29.65 -14.78 16.55
CA GLY A 237 -29.28 -14.28 17.88
C GLY A 237 -28.12 -13.27 17.92
N TYR A 238 -27.53 -12.89 16.79
CA TYR A 238 -26.57 -11.80 16.74
C TYR A 238 -27.29 -10.43 16.78
N VAL A 239 -27.07 -9.67 17.86
CA VAL A 239 -27.53 -8.28 17.98
C VAL A 239 -26.32 -7.37 17.76
N ARG A 240 -26.39 -6.52 16.72
CA ARG A 240 -25.31 -5.59 16.38
C ARG A 240 -25.10 -4.58 17.53
N PRO A 241 -23.86 -4.38 18.02
CA PRO A 241 -23.59 -3.30 18.95
C PRO A 241 -23.84 -1.97 18.25
N GLN A 242 -24.67 -1.11 18.86
CA GLN A 242 -24.96 0.22 18.33
C GLN A 242 -23.68 1.06 18.35
N SER A 243 -23.32 1.65 17.20
CA SER A 243 -22.25 2.62 17.14
C SER A 243 -22.72 3.93 17.79
N HIS A 244 -22.18 4.26 18.96
CA HIS A 244 -22.41 5.57 19.56
C HIS A 244 -21.63 6.63 18.76
N THR A 245 -22.34 7.47 18.00
CA THR A 245 -21.83 8.75 17.52
C THR A 245 -21.97 9.79 18.63
N THR A 246 -21.06 10.77 18.68
CA THR A 246 -20.99 11.80 19.74
C THR A 246 -22.01 12.93 19.59
N ASP A 247 -23.04 12.76 18.76
CA ASP A 247 -24.12 13.74 18.65
C ASP A 247 -25.37 13.12 19.26
N GLY A 248 -25.87 13.79 20.29
CA GLY A 248 -26.89 13.28 21.20
C GLY A 248 -28.17 12.84 20.50
N ASP A 249 -28.75 11.78 21.07
CA ASP A 249 -30.18 11.56 21.23
C ASP A 249 -31.05 12.09 20.10
N GLU A 250 -30.98 11.46 18.93
CA GLU A 250 -32.11 10.87 18.18
C GLU A 250 -31.51 9.94 17.12
N GLY A 251 -31.87 8.66 17.16
CA GLY A 251 -31.50 7.73 16.09
C GLY A 251 -32.12 8.20 14.78
N LEU A 252 -31.28 8.49 13.78
CA LEU A 252 -31.76 8.69 12.41
C LEU A 252 -32.34 7.37 11.91
N GLU A 253 -33.67 7.27 11.91
CA GLU A 253 -34.38 6.22 11.18
C GLU A 253 -34.09 6.41 9.69
N VAL A 254 -33.24 5.52 9.14
CA VAL A 254 -33.01 5.47 7.69
C VAL A 254 -34.21 4.77 7.07
N ASP A 255 -34.99 5.51 6.29
CA ASP A 255 -36.13 4.98 5.54
C ASP A 255 -35.62 3.95 4.52
N GLU A 256 -35.87 2.66 4.78
CA GLU A 256 -35.48 1.53 3.93
C GLU A 256 -36.07 1.64 2.52
N SER A 257 -37.13 2.44 2.31
CA SER A 257 -37.75 2.61 0.99
C SER A 257 -36.93 3.49 0.03
N VAL A 258 -35.95 4.25 0.53
CA VAL A 258 -35.04 5.06 -0.28
C VAL A 258 -33.98 4.20 -0.97
N PHE A 259 -33.67 3.03 -0.40
CA PHE A 259 -32.80 2.04 -1.01
C PHE A 259 -33.66 0.99 -1.68
N GLY A 260 -33.74 1.06 -3.02
CA GLY A 260 -34.51 0.10 -3.81
C GLY A 260 -34.24 -1.34 -3.38
N THR A 261 -35.28 -2.01 -2.92
CA THR A 261 -35.22 -3.43 -2.56
C THR A 261 -34.63 -4.22 -3.73
N PRO A 262 -33.67 -5.14 -3.51
CA PRO A 262 -33.30 -6.07 -4.56
C PRO A 262 -34.56 -6.85 -4.92
N SER A 263 -35.08 -6.61 -6.13
CA SER A 263 -36.16 -7.41 -6.69
C SER A 263 -35.72 -8.86 -6.60
N ALA A 264 -36.41 -9.62 -5.75
CA ALA A 264 -36.38 -11.07 -5.80
C ALA A 264 -37.03 -11.45 -7.12
N SER A 265 -36.22 -11.62 -8.17
CA SER A 265 -36.68 -12.24 -9.40
C SER A 265 -36.98 -13.70 -9.08
N SER A 266 -38.24 -13.92 -8.74
CA SER A 266 -38.90 -15.21 -8.81
C SER A 266 -38.62 -15.82 -10.17
N SER A 267 -38.08 -17.04 -10.16
CA SER A 267 -37.98 -17.90 -11.32
C SER A 267 -39.37 -18.14 -11.92
N SER A 268 -39.73 -17.38 -12.94
CA SER A 268 -40.81 -17.71 -13.86
C SER A 268 -40.31 -17.50 -15.29
N SER A 269 -40.31 -18.59 -16.04
CA SER A 269 -40.06 -18.74 -17.48
C SER A 269 -40.00 -17.43 -18.27
N ALA A 270 -38.79 -17.02 -18.64
CA ALA A 270 -38.58 -15.97 -19.64
C ALA A 270 -39.04 -16.48 -21.01
N ASP A 271 -39.99 -15.76 -21.59
CA ASP A 271 -40.54 -16.00 -22.92
C ASP A 271 -39.44 -15.86 -23.99
N ILE A 272 -39.31 -16.89 -24.82
CA ILE A 272 -38.37 -17.01 -25.95
C ILE A 272 -38.56 -15.89 -27.00
N ALA A 273 -39.66 -15.14 -26.93
CA ALA A 273 -39.98 -14.04 -27.84
C ALA A 273 -39.07 -12.81 -27.66
N ASP A 274 -38.58 -12.52 -26.44
CA ASP A 274 -37.75 -11.33 -26.18
C ASP A 274 -36.31 -11.49 -26.69
N PHE A 275 -35.83 -12.73 -26.83
CA PHE A 275 -34.47 -13.00 -27.30
C PHE A 275 -34.33 -12.79 -28.83
N GLN A 276 -35.41 -12.96 -29.60
CA GLN A 276 -35.39 -12.77 -31.06
C GLN A 276 -35.48 -11.29 -31.48
N ALA A 277 -36.02 -10.42 -30.62
CA ALA A 277 -36.08 -8.97 -30.89
C ALA A 277 -34.71 -8.28 -30.75
N VAL A 278 -33.80 -8.84 -29.92
CA VAL A 278 -32.47 -8.26 -29.66
C VAL A 278 -31.41 -8.68 -30.70
N MET A 279 -31.54 -9.87 -31.29
CA MET A 279 -30.50 -10.43 -32.17
C MET A 279 -30.70 -10.18 -33.68
N GLY A 280 -31.72 -9.43 -34.10
CA GLY A 280 -31.77 -8.87 -35.45
C GLY A 280 -31.65 -9.87 -36.61
N THR A 281 -32.03 -11.14 -36.42
CA THR A 281 -32.03 -12.14 -37.50
C THR A 281 -33.44 -12.29 -38.06
N GLY A 282 -33.82 -11.39 -38.97
CA GLY A 282 -35.00 -11.57 -39.81
C GLY A 282 -34.74 -12.62 -40.89
N ALA A 283 -35.08 -13.88 -40.60
CA ALA A 283 -35.22 -14.90 -41.64
C ALA A 283 -36.55 -14.65 -42.38
N GLY A 284 -36.44 -14.39 -43.68
CA GLY A 284 -37.57 -14.06 -44.54
C GLY A 284 -38.61 -15.17 -44.64
N GLN A 285 -39.86 -14.74 -44.79
CA GLN A 285 -40.90 -15.57 -45.39
C GLN A 285 -41.47 -14.87 -46.60
N SER A 286 -41.34 -15.60 -47.70
CA SER A 286 -42.01 -15.52 -48.98
C SER A 286 -43.45 -15.03 -48.92
N ASP A 287 -43.75 -14.00 -49.72
CA ASP A 287 -45.04 -13.86 -50.36
C ASP A 287 -44.85 -13.92 -51.87
N ALA A 288 -45.65 -14.78 -52.49
CA ALA A 288 -45.71 -15.02 -53.92
C ALA A 288 -46.91 -14.27 -54.55
N ALA A 289 -46.75 -13.99 -55.85
CA ALA A 289 -47.71 -13.43 -56.82
C ALA A 289 -47.81 -11.89 -56.79
N ASP A 290 -47.79 -11.16 -57.92
CA ASP A 290 -48.01 -11.53 -59.32
C ASP A 290 -47.45 -10.41 -60.24
N ALA A 291 -47.14 -10.77 -61.50
CA ALA A 291 -47.03 -10.00 -62.76
C ALA A 291 -46.58 -8.50 -62.73
N ASN A 292 -45.71 -8.00 -63.61
CA ASN A 292 -45.64 -8.23 -65.05
C ASN A 292 -44.42 -7.47 -65.65
N ASP A 293 -43.86 -8.05 -66.71
CA ASP A 293 -43.38 -7.40 -67.94
C ASP A 293 -41.98 -6.76 -68.09
N ALA A 294 -41.36 -7.19 -69.20
CA ALA A 294 -40.48 -6.50 -70.14
C ALA A 294 -39.00 -6.18 -69.82
N ALA A 295 -38.15 -7.05 -70.40
CA ALA A 295 -37.21 -6.75 -71.50
C ALA A 295 -35.83 -6.13 -71.22
N SER A 296 -34.82 -6.80 -71.82
CA SER A 296 -33.51 -6.32 -72.32
C SER A 296 -32.50 -5.85 -71.25
N ASP A 297 -31.19 -6.09 -71.34
CA ASP A 297 -30.33 -6.45 -72.48
C ASP A 297 -29.02 -7.03 -71.93
N ASP A 298 -28.32 -7.79 -72.78
CA ASP A 298 -26.96 -8.33 -72.59
C ASP A 298 -25.90 -7.21 -72.45
N ALA A 299 -24.86 -7.47 -71.64
CA ALA A 299 -23.41 -7.22 -71.87
C ALA A 299 -22.62 -7.00 -70.57
#